data_AF-A0A7C1VJX2-F1
#
_entry.id   AF-A0A7C1VJX2-F1
#
_cell.length_a   1.000
_cell.length_b   1.000
_cell.length_c   1.000
_cell.angle_alpha   90.00
_cell.angle_beta   90.00
_cell.angle_gamma   90.00
#
_symmetry.space_group_name_H-M   'P 1'
#
loop_
_entity.id
_entity.type
_entity.pdbx_description
1 polymer ?
#
loop_
_entity_poly.entity_id
_entity_poly.type
_entity_poly.pdbx_seq_one_letter_code
_entity_poly.pdbx_strand_id
1 'polypeptide(L)'
;MPLKDPEKRKKYEKERRSRPERILYMQQWLFDNNNDYWKNWYSKNKEWRKVYHKKYFDSWLKTKGGLKEKPVGYYDRVHKWVKRNKGNPSFCVDCKKFGSYSTRSNGAKVWSIQWSNINKKYKMKLNDYEGRCIPCHILFDKV
;
A
#
# COMPACT_ATOMS: atom_id res chain seq x y z
N MET A 1 17.16 -1.98 -14.13
CA MET A 1 17.77 -2.37 -15.42
C MET A 1 17.59 -3.88 -15.61
N PRO A 2 17.09 -4.37 -16.75
CA PRO A 2 17.04 -5.81 -17.01
C PRO A 2 18.45 -6.39 -17.16
N LEU A 3 18.69 -7.56 -16.55
CA LEU A 3 19.96 -8.29 -16.63
C LEU A 3 20.18 -8.77 -18.08
N LYS A 4 21.29 -8.36 -18.70
CA LYS A 4 21.65 -8.72 -20.09
C LYS A 4 22.10 -10.18 -20.24
N ASP A 5 22.35 -10.87 -19.13
CA ASP A 5 22.84 -12.24 -19.06
C ASP A 5 21.65 -13.23 -18.95
N PRO A 6 21.44 -14.12 -19.95
CA PRO A 6 20.32 -15.06 -19.98
C PRO A 6 20.30 -16.06 -18.81
N GLU A 7 21.46 -16.45 -18.29
CA GLU A 7 21.56 -17.39 -17.16
C GLU A 7 21.23 -16.70 -15.85
N LYS A 8 21.75 -15.47 -15.65
CA LYS A 8 21.35 -14.64 -14.51
C LYS A 8 19.87 -14.30 -14.54
N ARG A 9 19.28 -14.13 -15.74
CA ARG A 9 17.83 -13.95 -15.90
C ARG A 9 17.06 -15.22 -15.52
N LYS A 10 17.47 -16.41 -15.98
CA LYS A 10 16.83 -17.68 -15.60
C LYS A 10 16.94 -17.94 -14.10
N LYS A 11 18.11 -17.69 -13.50
CA LYS A 11 18.33 -17.80 -12.04
C LYS A 11 17.45 -16.81 -11.27
N TYR A 12 17.45 -15.53 -11.69
CA TYR A 12 16.57 -14.51 -11.14
C TYR A 12 15.10 -14.87 -11.27
N GLU A 13 14.65 -15.41 -12.41
CA GLU A 13 13.26 -15.84 -12.61
C GLU A 13 12.89 -17.05 -11.75
N LYS A 14 13.83 -17.99 -11.54
CA LYS A 14 13.67 -19.14 -10.63
C LYS A 14 13.59 -18.70 -9.17
N GLU A 15 14.48 -17.80 -8.73
CA GLU A 15 14.48 -17.17 -7.40
C GLU A 15 13.26 -16.24 -7.19
N ARG A 16 12.81 -15.57 -8.25
CA ARG A 16 11.60 -14.74 -8.23
C ARG A 16 10.32 -15.58 -8.11
N ARG A 17 10.31 -16.81 -8.63
CA ARG A 17 9.21 -17.77 -8.46
C ARG A 17 9.18 -18.41 -7.07
N SER A 18 10.30 -18.44 -6.34
CA SER A 18 10.39 -19.06 -5.02
C SER A 18 10.16 -18.10 -3.83
N ARG A 19 9.96 -16.79 -4.07
CA ARG A 19 9.74 -15.81 -2.98
C ARG A 19 8.32 -15.93 -2.38
N PRO A 20 8.19 -16.32 -1.10
CA PRO A 20 6.89 -16.51 -0.42
C PRO A 20 6.07 -15.21 -0.33
N GLU A 21 6.74 -14.07 -0.27
CA GLU A 21 6.14 -12.74 -0.12
C GLU A 21 5.25 -12.35 -1.31
N ARG A 22 5.58 -12.84 -2.52
CA ARG A 22 4.75 -12.60 -3.71
C ARG A 22 3.47 -13.42 -3.72
N ILE A 23 3.48 -14.59 -3.07
CA ILE A 23 2.30 -15.45 -2.95
C ILE A 23 1.29 -14.81 -2.00
N LEU A 24 1.74 -14.23 -0.88
CA LEU A 24 0.89 -13.46 0.02
C LEU A 24 0.33 -12.19 -0.65
N TYR A 25 1.16 -11.48 -1.43
CA TYR A 25 0.74 -10.31 -2.19
C TYR A 25 -0.26 -10.64 -3.31
N MET A 26 -0.06 -11.77 -4.00
CA MET A 26 -1.02 -12.30 -4.98
C MET A 26 -2.31 -12.71 -4.28
N GLN A 27 -2.27 -13.40 -3.14
CA GLN A 27 -3.46 -13.84 -2.41
C GLN A 27 -4.33 -12.67 -1.95
N GLN A 28 -3.73 -11.59 -1.45
CA GLN A 28 -4.47 -10.37 -1.08
C GLN A 28 -5.11 -9.71 -2.31
N TRP A 29 -4.36 -9.55 -3.41
CA TRP A 29 -4.91 -9.01 -4.66
C TRP A 29 -6.03 -9.89 -5.24
N LEU A 30 -5.91 -11.22 -5.13
CA LEU A 30 -6.88 -12.18 -5.65
C LEU A 30 -8.18 -12.21 -4.83
N PHE A 31 -8.10 -12.01 -3.51
CA PHE A 31 -9.27 -11.88 -2.65
C PHE A 31 -10.01 -10.54 -2.91
N ASP A 32 -9.24 -9.46 -3.10
CA ASP A 32 -9.80 -8.11 -3.30
C ASP A 32 -10.44 -7.92 -4.69
N ASN A 33 -10.12 -8.76 -5.69
CA ASN A 33 -10.60 -8.61 -7.08
C ASN A 33 -11.54 -9.73 -7.54
N ASN A 34 -12.04 -10.57 -6.63
CA ASN A 34 -13.10 -11.57 -6.88
C ASN A 34 -12.90 -12.43 -8.15
N ASN A 35 -11.65 -12.87 -8.41
CA ASN A 35 -11.30 -13.55 -9.66
C ASN A 35 -11.72 -15.03 -9.66
N ASP A 36 -12.74 -15.36 -10.46
CA ASP A 36 -13.36 -16.70 -10.50
C ASP A 36 -12.46 -17.81 -11.06
N TYR A 37 -11.50 -17.47 -11.93
CA TYR A 37 -10.49 -18.42 -12.43
C TYR A 37 -9.68 -19.02 -11.26
N TRP A 38 -9.32 -18.20 -10.29
CA TRP A 38 -8.53 -18.63 -9.14
C TRP A 38 -9.35 -19.38 -8.11
N LYS A 39 -10.62 -19.02 -7.89
CA LYS A 39 -11.53 -19.84 -7.05
C LYS A 39 -11.64 -21.27 -7.59
N ASN A 40 -11.74 -21.40 -8.91
CA ASN A 40 -11.85 -22.68 -9.60
C ASN A 40 -10.52 -23.46 -9.58
N TRP A 41 -9.38 -22.79 -9.78
CA TRP A 41 -8.07 -23.42 -9.65
C TRP A 41 -7.78 -23.87 -8.20
N TYR A 42 -8.16 -23.06 -7.21
CA TYR A 42 -7.97 -23.30 -5.77
C TYR A 42 -8.92 -24.38 -5.20
N SER A 43 -10.12 -24.55 -5.79
CA SER A 43 -11.02 -25.66 -5.44
C SER A 43 -10.50 -27.01 -5.94
N LYS A 44 -9.79 -27.02 -7.08
CA LYS A 44 -9.26 -28.23 -7.73
C LYS A 44 -7.93 -28.73 -7.16
N ASN A 45 -7.13 -27.88 -6.53
CA ASN A 45 -5.80 -28.26 -6.01
C ASN A 45 -5.80 -28.52 -4.49
N LYS A 46 -6.46 -29.60 -4.05
CA LYS A 46 -6.64 -29.94 -2.61
C LYS A 46 -5.34 -30.25 -1.87
N GLU A 47 -4.33 -30.84 -2.52
CA GLU A 47 -3.06 -31.19 -1.89
C GLU A 47 -2.21 -29.95 -1.53
N TRP A 48 -2.32 -28.88 -2.31
CA TRP A 48 -1.70 -27.58 -1.99
C TRP A 48 -2.25 -26.97 -0.69
N ARG A 49 -3.52 -27.27 -0.33
CA ARG A 49 -4.11 -26.79 0.93
C ARG A 49 -3.42 -27.40 2.15
N LYS A 50 -3.04 -28.68 2.10
CA LYS A 50 -2.47 -29.37 3.27
C LYS A 50 -1.09 -28.84 3.65
N VAL A 51 -0.25 -28.59 2.65
CA VAL A 51 1.15 -28.17 2.86
C VAL A 51 1.24 -26.67 3.17
N TYR A 52 0.47 -25.83 2.47
CA TYR A 52 0.64 -24.38 2.54
C TYR A 52 -0.20 -23.72 3.65
N HIS A 53 -1.40 -24.25 3.93
CA HIS A 53 -2.34 -23.61 4.85
C HIS A 53 -1.89 -23.79 6.32
N LYS A 54 -1.39 -24.96 6.72
CA LYS A 54 -1.02 -25.23 8.12
C LYS A 54 0.10 -24.32 8.64
N LYS A 55 1.11 -24.00 7.82
CA LYS A 55 2.27 -23.22 8.29
C LYS A 55 2.00 -21.71 8.34
N TYR A 56 1.22 -21.19 7.38
CA TYR A 56 1.05 -19.74 7.21
C TYR A 56 -0.29 -19.21 7.71
N PHE A 57 -1.36 -20.01 7.66
CA PHE A 57 -2.68 -19.60 8.16
C PHE A 57 -2.73 -19.59 9.69
N ASP A 58 -2.11 -20.56 10.36
CA ASP A 58 -2.07 -20.64 11.82
C ASP A 58 -1.21 -19.52 12.44
N SER A 59 -0.13 -19.12 11.74
CA SER A 59 0.68 -17.95 12.09
C SER A 59 -0.10 -16.63 11.93
N TRP A 60 -0.93 -16.54 10.89
CA TRP A 60 -1.82 -15.40 10.64
C TRP A 60 -2.99 -15.30 11.63
N LEU A 61 -3.52 -16.43 12.11
CA LEU A 61 -4.54 -16.46 13.16
C LEU A 61 -3.95 -16.11 14.53
N LYS A 62 -2.74 -16.58 14.85
CA LYS A 62 -2.06 -16.26 16.14
C LYS A 62 -1.74 -14.78 16.32
N THR A 63 -1.50 -14.06 15.22
CA THR A 63 -1.17 -12.62 15.26
C THR A 63 -2.41 -11.70 15.30
N LYS A 64 -3.63 -12.26 15.26
CA LYS A 64 -4.89 -11.47 15.29
C LYS A 64 -5.41 -11.10 16.68
N GLY A 65 -4.64 -11.33 17.74
CA GLY A 65 -5.06 -11.04 19.12
C GLY A 65 -4.74 -9.65 19.66
N GLY A 66 -3.95 -8.81 18.98
CA GLY A 66 -3.60 -7.51 19.53
C GLY A 66 -2.82 -6.67 18.53
N LEU A 67 -3.40 -5.53 18.15
CA LEU A 67 -2.84 -4.53 17.22
C LEU A 67 -2.58 -5.07 15.80
N LYS A 68 -3.60 -4.99 14.94
CA LYS A 68 -3.45 -5.16 13.48
C LYS A 68 -2.45 -4.14 12.95
N GLU A 69 -1.18 -4.51 12.86
CA GLU A 69 -0.19 -3.73 12.13
C GLU A 69 -0.70 -3.56 10.70
N LYS A 70 -0.83 -2.31 10.27
CA LYS A 70 -1.24 -2.02 8.90
C LYS A 70 -0.15 -2.51 7.96
N PRO A 71 -0.50 -3.17 6.84
CA PRO A 71 0.49 -3.67 5.91
C PRO A 71 1.37 -2.53 5.38
N VAL A 72 2.64 -2.84 5.11
CA VAL A 72 3.61 -1.90 4.53
C VAL A 72 3.01 -1.20 3.28
N GLY A 73 3.19 0.11 3.21
CA GLY A 73 2.65 0.95 2.13
C GLY A 73 1.14 1.24 2.20
N TYR A 74 0.43 0.84 3.27
CA TYR A 74 -0.97 1.21 3.46
C TYR A 74 -1.17 2.73 3.45
N TYR A 75 -0.27 3.47 4.12
CA TYR A 75 -0.26 4.93 4.14
C TYR A 75 -0.21 5.54 2.73
N ASP A 76 0.71 5.07 1.88
CA ASP A 76 0.84 5.54 0.50
C ASP A 76 -0.40 5.25 -0.34
N ARG A 77 -0.99 4.06 -0.15
CA ARG A 77 -2.23 3.67 -0.85
C ARG A 77 -3.38 4.59 -0.47
N VAL A 78 -3.52 4.91 0.82
CA VAL A 78 -4.53 5.84 1.31
C VAL A 78 -4.34 7.23 0.70
N HIS A 79 -3.11 7.77 0.70
CA HIS A 79 -2.83 9.08 0.10
C HIS A 79 -3.13 9.12 -1.39
N LYS A 80 -2.75 8.08 -2.14
CA LYS A 80 -3.08 7.95 -3.57
C LYS A 80 -4.59 7.88 -3.78
N TRP A 81 -5.31 7.14 -2.94
CA TRP A 81 -6.76 7.02 -3.02
C TRP A 81 -7.45 8.37 -2.75
N VAL A 82 -7.09 9.08 -1.69
CA VAL A 82 -7.67 10.40 -1.38
C VAL A 82 -7.39 11.39 -2.52
N LYS A 83 -6.14 11.43 -3.02
CA LYS A 83 -5.75 12.32 -4.12
C LYS A 83 -6.52 12.06 -5.42
N ARG A 84 -6.82 10.79 -5.74
CA ARG A 84 -7.65 10.44 -6.92
C ARG A 84 -9.09 10.93 -6.80
N ASN A 85 -9.65 10.95 -5.58
CA ASN A 85 -11.04 11.31 -5.36
C ASN A 85 -11.26 12.80 -5.06
N LYS A 86 -10.35 13.46 -4.33
CA LYS A 86 -10.46 14.88 -3.93
C LYS A 86 -9.52 15.82 -4.69
N GLY A 87 -8.65 15.29 -5.55
CA GLY A 87 -7.60 16.07 -6.18
C GLY A 87 -6.51 16.51 -5.19
N ASN A 88 -5.88 17.65 -5.47
CA ASN A 88 -4.90 18.26 -4.57
C ASN A 88 -5.60 19.26 -3.64
N PRO A 89 -5.25 19.31 -2.34
CA PRO A 89 -5.80 20.30 -1.42
C PRO A 89 -5.31 21.70 -1.80
N SER A 90 -6.21 22.68 -1.82
CA SER A 90 -5.93 24.06 -2.24
C SER A 90 -5.39 24.97 -1.14
N PHE A 91 -5.71 24.70 0.13
CA PHE A 91 -5.24 25.51 1.26
C PHE A 91 -4.94 24.65 2.50
N CYS A 92 -4.10 25.18 3.39
CA CYS A 92 -3.75 24.56 4.67
C CYS A 92 -4.76 24.99 5.75
N VAL A 93 -5.38 24.03 6.45
CA VAL A 93 -6.36 24.33 7.50
C VAL A 93 -5.73 25.06 8.70
N ASP A 94 -4.46 24.77 9.03
CA ASP A 94 -3.81 25.31 10.23
C ASP A 94 -3.19 26.70 9.99
N CYS A 95 -2.40 26.87 8.93
CA CYS A 95 -1.69 28.13 8.67
C CYS A 95 -2.25 28.96 7.50
N LYS A 96 -3.36 28.53 6.90
CA LYS A 96 -4.09 29.24 5.82
C LYS A 96 -3.28 29.53 4.55
N LYS A 97 -2.08 28.96 4.38
CA LYS A 97 -1.30 29.06 3.15
C LYS A 97 -1.99 28.34 1.99
N PHE A 98 -1.94 28.93 0.79
CA PHE A 98 -2.40 28.32 -0.45
C PHE A 98 -1.37 27.33 -1.01
N GLY A 99 -1.89 26.32 -1.71
CA GLY A 99 -1.08 25.28 -2.34
C GLY A 99 -0.38 25.80 -3.59
N SER A 100 0.85 25.37 -3.76
CA SER A 100 1.71 25.74 -4.88
C SER A 100 2.60 24.57 -5.28
N TYR A 101 3.03 24.57 -6.54
CA TYR A 101 4.05 23.63 -6.99
C TYR A 101 5.43 24.18 -6.67
N SER A 102 6.28 23.36 -6.04
CA SER A 102 7.72 23.58 -5.96
C SER A 102 8.45 22.61 -6.87
N THR A 103 9.60 23.02 -7.40
CA THR A 103 10.46 22.17 -8.21
C THR A 103 11.61 21.67 -7.36
N ARG A 104 11.81 20.35 -7.30
CA ARG A 104 12.97 19.73 -6.64
C ARG A 104 14.23 19.89 -7.49
N SER A 105 15.39 19.66 -6.90
CA SER A 105 16.69 19.70 -7.59
C SER A 105 16.77 18.78 -8.81
N ASN A 106 16.01 17.68 -8.83
CA ASN A 106 15.89 16.77 -9.97
C ASN A 106 14.82 17.18 -11.00
N GLY A 107 14.30 18.40 -10.94
CA GLY A 107 13.25 18.91 -11.84
C GLY A 107 11.83 18.42 -11.51
N ALA A 108 11.64 17.54 -10.52
CA ALA A 108 10.30 17.03 -10.19
C ALA A 108 9.43 18.10 -9.52
N LYS A 109 8.22 18.32 -10.05
CA LYS A 109 7.22 19.19 -9.44
C LYS A 109 6.53 18.50 -8.27
N VAL A 110 6.45 19.17 -7.13
CA VAL A 110 5.82 18.67 -5.90
C VAL A 110 4.82 19.69 -5.38
N TRP A 111 3.64 19.22 -4.99
CA TRP A 111 2.61 20.05 -4.40
C TRP A 111 2.92 20.31 -2.92
N SER A 112 2.82 21.56 -2.47
CA SER A 112 3.24 21.99 -1.12
C SER A 112 2.27 21.62 0.01
N ILE A 113 1.07 21.13 -0.33
CA ILE A 113 0.02 20.74 0.63
C ILE A 113 -0.31 19.26 0.45
N GLN A 114 -0.51 18.53 1.55
CA GLN A 114 -0.85 17.11 1.57
C GLN A 114 -2.18 16.89 2.29
N TRP A 115 -2.84 15.78 1.97
CA TRP A 115 -4.05 15.37 2.67
C TRP A 115 -3.66 14.72 4.00
N SER A 116 -4.11 15.30 5.10
CA SER A 116 -3.90 14.81 6.46
C SER A 116 -5.16 14.16 6.98
N ASN A 117 -5.06 12.99 7.59
CA ASN A 117 -6.22 12.33 8.19
C ASN A 117 -6.50 12.89 9.59
N ILE A 118 -7.66 13.53 9.78
CA ILE A 118 -8.04 14.27 11.00
C ILE A 118 -7.90 13.41 12.26
N ASN A 119 -8.33 12.15 12.20
CA ASN A 119 -8.31 11.25 13.35
C ASN A 119 -7.03 10.39 13.44
N LYS A 120 -6.06 10.59 12.54
CA LYS A 120 -4.81 9.81 12.41
C LYS A 120 -5.00 8.30 12.25
N LYS A 121 -6.23 7.82 12.00
CA LYS A 121 -6.51 6.39 11.76
C LYS A 121 -6.37 6.02 10.30
N TYR A 122 -6.18 7.00 9.40
CA TYR A 122 -5.96 6.80 7.96
C TYR A 122 -6.99 5.86 7.33
N LYS A 123 -8.26 5.99 7.70
CA LYS A 123 -9.37 5.22 7.11
C LYS A 123 -9.71 5.79 5.73
N MET A 124 -10.19 4.97 4.81
CA MET A 124 -10.66 5.44 3.49
C MET A 124 -12.05 6.11 3.57
N LYS A 125 -12.13 7.21 4.31
CA LYS A 125 -13.32 8.07 4.43
C LYS A 125 -12.95 9.48 3.99
N LEU A 126 -13.48 9.96 2.86
CA LEU A 126 -13.03 11.22 2.24
C LEU A 126 -13.20 12.45 3.14
N ASN A 127 -14.22 12.45 3.99
CA ASN A 127 -14.51 13.56 4.91
C ASN A 127 -13.57 13.61 6.12
N ASP A 128 -12.79 12.54 6.36
CA ASP A 128 -11.79 12.49 7.43
C ASP A 128 -10.45 13.11 6.99
N TYR A 129 -10.40 13.85 5.87
CA TYR A 129 -9.15 14.41 5.32
C TYR A 129 -9.23 15.90 5.08
N GLU A 130 -8.23 16.60 5.60
CA GLU A 130 -8.04 18.05 5.46
C GLU A 130 -6.71 18.35 4.78
N GLY A 131 -6.63 19.49 4.10
CA GLY A 131 -5.39 19.97 3.51
C GLY A 131 -4.47 20.55 4.58
N ARG A 132 -3.23 20.08 4.66
CA ARG A 132 -2.17 20.67 5.51
C ARG A 132 -0.87 20.83 4.72
N CYS A 133 -0.19 21.97 4.87
CA CYS A 133 1.14 22.13 4.29
C CYS A 133 2.12 21.18 4.99
N ILE A 134 3.21 20.78 4.32
CA ILE A 134 4.16 19.78 4.84
C ILE A 134 4.62 20.09 6.29
N PRO A 135 4.98 21.33 6.66
CA PRO A 135 5.36 21.65 8.05
C PRO A 135 4.20 21.42 9.04
N CYS A 136 3.00 21.91 8.75
CA CYS A 136 1.83 21.71 9.60
C CYS A 136 1.42 20.23 9.66
N HIS A 137 1.58 19.50 8.55
CA HIS A 137 1.29 18.07 8.48
C HIS A 137 2.18 17.27 9.43
N ILE A 138 3.50 17.54 9.43
CA ILE A 138 4.47 16.89 10.32
C ILE A 138 4.15 17.23 11.79
N LEU A 139 3.88 18.50 12.10
CA LEU A 139 3.51 18.94 13.44
C LEU A 139 2.18 18.36 13.92
N PHE A 140 1.23 18.17 13.00
CA PHE A 140 -0.05 17.57 13.29
C PHE A 140 0.13 16.09 13.59
N ASP A 141 0.87 15.37 12.73
CA ASP A 141 1.07 13.93 12.87
C ASP A 141 1.84 13.58 14.13
N LYS A 142 2.85 14.40 14.54
CA LYS A 142 3.63 14.27 15.80
C LYS A 142 3.69 12.83 16.30
N VAL A 143 4.52 12.05 15.61
CA VAL A 143 5.04 10.76 16.06
C VAL A 143 5.99 11.00 17.24
#